data_AF-A0A2A3LCL2-F1
#
_entry.id   AF-A0A2A3LCL2-F1
#
_cell.length_a   1.000
_cell.length_b   1.000
_cell.length_c   1.000
_cell.angle_alpha   90.00
_cell.angle_beta   90.00
_cell.angle_gamma   90.00
#
_symmetry.space_group_name_H-M   'P 1'
#
loop_
_entity.id
_entity.type
_entity.pdbx_description
1 polymer ?
#
loop_
_entity_poly.entity_id
_entity_poly.type
_entity_poly.pdbx_seq_one_letter_code
_entity_poly.pdbx_strand_id
1 'polypeptide(L)'
;MDLTVRIVDVRIDDRITEADAATFERSAQACRSVGWAYQRVGALNEVLAANLRWLSGYRHPRVLRPGIAAALESVFVSARPLMAGARSVGDAVMVLPVLFHLLWHGHLSVDLVSGALTERTLVGPASA
;
A
#
# COMPACT_ATOMS: atom_id res chain seq x y z
N MET A 1 27.47 -4.86 -11.67
CA MET A 1 26.11 -5.15 -11.19
C MET A 1 25.27 -5.35 -12.43
N ASP A 2 24.79 -6.57 -12.67
CA ASP A 2 23.81 -6.80 -13.74
C ASP A 2 22.46 -6.26 -13.24
N LEU A 3 21.95 -5.24 -13.94
CA LEU A 3 20.64 -4.68 -13.65
C LEU A 3 19.59 -5.55 -14.33
N THR A 4 18.80 -6.27 -13.53
CA THR A 4 17.63 -7.00 -14.03
C THR A 4 16.46 -6.04 -14.20
N VAL A 5 15.94 -5.88 -15.42
CA VAL A 5 14.75 -5.08 -15.70
C VAL A 5 13.51 -5.98 -15.74
N ARG A 6 12.44 -5.58 -15.07
CA ARG A 6 11.11 -6.20 -15.16
C ARG A 6 10.06 -5.16 -15.49
N ILE A 7 9.27 -5.44 -16.52
CA ILE A 7 8.06 -4.69 -16.86
C ILE A 7 6.86 -5.37 -16.20
N VAL A 8 6.01 -4.57 -15.55
CA VAL A 8 4.79 -5.03 -14.89
C VAL A 8 3.59 -4.29 -15.46
N ASP A 9 2.67 -5.01 -16.09
CA ASP A 9 1.37 -4.47 -16.50
C ASP A 9 0.29 -4.87 -15.50
N VAL A 10 -0.56 -3.92 -15.11
CA VAL A 10 -1.65 -4.15 -14.14
C VAL A 10 -2.99 -4.08 -14.84
N ARG A 11 -3.72 -5.19 -14.87
CA ARG A 11 -5.07 -5.25 -15.45
C ARG A 11 -5.91 -6.31 -14.74
N ILE A 12 -7.08 -5.89 -14.24
CA ILE A 12 -8.04 -6.79 -13.60
C ILE A 12 -8.50 -7.87 -14.59
N ASP A 13 -8.56 -9.12 -14.12
CA ASP A 13 -8.70 -10.30 -14.97
C ASP A 13 -10.04 -10.36 -15.71
N ASP A 14 -11.12 -9.88 -15.08
CA ASP A 14 -12.48 -9.88 -15.61
C ASP A 14 -12.72 -8.86 -16.75
N ARG A 15 -11.73 -8.01 -17.05
CA ARG A 15 -11.80 -6.96 -18.09
C ARG A 15 -10.74 -7.12 -19.18
N ILE A 16 -10.24 -8.34 -19.37
CA ILE A 16 -9.29 -8.66 -20.43
C ILE A 16 -10.07 -9.17 -21.64
N THR A 17 -10.08 -8.37 -22.70
CA THR A 17 -10.55 -8.79 -24.03
C THR A 17 -9.45 -9.56 -24.78
N GLU A 18 -9.81 -10.22 -25.88
CA GLU A 18 -8.82 -10.84 -26.78
C GLU A 18 -7.79 -9.82 -27.31
N ALA A 19 -8.24 -8.58 -27.57
CA ALA A 19 -7.35 -7.50 -28.00
C ALA A 19 -6.36 -7.07 -26.90
N ASP A 20 -6.81 -7.05 -25.64
CA ASP A 20 -5.94 -6.81 -24.49
C ASP A 20 -4.91 -7.94 -24.35
N ALA A 21 -5.35 -9.20 -24.45
CA ALA A 21 -4.48 -10.37 -24.38
C ALA A 21 -3.39 -10.36 -25.48
N ALA A 22 -3.76 -10.05 -26.72
CA ALA A 22 -2.81 -9.89 -27.82
C ALA A 22 -1.82 -8.74 -27.57
N THR A 23 -2.25 -7.67 -26.91
CA THR A 23 -1.37 -6.56 -26.52
C THR A 23 -0.37 -6.97 -25.45
N PHE A 24 -0.81 -7.67 -24.40
CA PHE A 24 0.10 -8.18 -23.37
C PHE A 24 1.13 -9.16 -23.93
N GLU A 25 0.72 -10.04 -24.85
CA GLU A 25 1.67 -10.97 -25.48
C GLU A 25 2.71 -10.23 -26.34
N ARG A 26 2.31 -9.21 -27.09
CA ARG A 26 3.25 -8.35 -27.83
C ARG A 26 4.23 -7.64 -26.89
N SER A 27 3.75 -7.08 -25.77
CA SER A 27 4.61 -6.46 -24.75
C SER A 27 5.59 -7.47 -24.17
N ALA A 28 5.14 -8.70 -23.87
CA ALA A 28 5.98 -9.75 -23.35
C ALA A 28 7.08 -10.18 -24.35
N GLN A 29 6.73 -10.29 -25.64
CA GLN A 29 7.69 -10.58 -26.72
C GLN A 29 8.74 -9.47 -26.85
N ALA A 30 8.32 -8.21 -26.81
CA ALA A 30 9.22 -7.06 -26.87
C ALA A 30 10.16 -7.00 -25.66
N CYS A 31 9.69 -7.32 -24.45
CA CYS A 31 10.55 -7.41 -23.27
C CYS A 31 11.58 -8.53 -23.41
N ARG A 32 11.14 -9.73 -23.84
CA ARG A 32 12.02 -10.88 -24.02
C ARG A 32 13.12 -10.61 -25.06
N SER A 33 12.83 -9.87 -26.13
CA SER A 33 13.82 -9.59 -27.18
C SER A 33 14.98 -8.70 -26.72
N VAL A 34 14.81 -7.94 -25.64
CA VAL A 34 15.85 -7.11 -25.02
C VAL A 34 16.35 -7.67 -23.68
N GLY A 35 15.98 -8.93 -23.36
CA GLY A 35 16.41 -9.61 -22.13
C GLY A 35 15.69 -9.15 -20.85
N TRP A 36 14.55 -8.47 -20.96
CA TRP A 36 13.76 -8.01 -19.82
C TRP A 36 12.71 -9.04 -19.42
N ALA A 37 12.45 -9.14 -18.11
CA ALA A 37 11.33 -9.92 -17.61
C ALA A 37 10.01 -9.17 -17.82
N TYR A 38 8.92 -9.91 -18.06
CA TYR A 38 7.57 -9.36 -18.16
C TYR A 38 6.63 -10.10 -17.21
N GLN A 39 5.76 -9.37 -16.54
CA GLN A 39 4.72 -9.92 -15.68
C GLN A 39 3.44 -9.10 -15.82
N ARG A 40 2.31 -9.78 -16.07
CA ARG A 40 0.99 -9.16 -15.90
C ARG A 40 0.47 -9.48 -14.49
N VAL A 41 0.04 -8.46 -13.76
CA VAL A 41 -0.63 -8.58 -12.46
C VAL A 41 -2.13 -8.40 -12.66
N GLY A 42 -2.88 -9.39 -12.18
CA GLY A 42 -4.34 -9.47 -12.25
C GLY A 42 -5.06 -8.66 -11.17
N ALA A 43 -6.21 -9.17 -10.75
CA ALA A 43 -6.92 -8.62 -9.60
C ALA A 43 -6.05 -8.67 -8.34
N LEU A 44 -6.10 -7.62 -7.53
CA LEU A 44 -5.52 -7.65 -6.19
C LEU A 44 -6.37 -8.56 -5.29
N ASN A 45 -5.73 -9.14 -4.28
CA ASN A 45 -6.45 -9.75 -3.15
C ASN A 45 -7.52 -8.77 -2.64
N GLU A 46 -8.74 -9.26 -2.43
CA GLU A 46 -9.91 -8.42 -2.12
C GLU A 46 -9.72 -7.61 -0.83
N VAL A 47 -9.08 -8.19 0.18
CA VAL A 47 -8.76 -7.53 1.45
C VAL A 47 -7.73 -6.41 1.23
N LEU A 48 -6.67 -6.71 0.49
CA LEU A 48 -5.67 -5.70 0.11
C LEU A 48 -6.32 -4.55 -0.67
N ALA A 49 -7.18 -4.86 -1.65
CA ALA A 49 -7.89 -3.87 -2.44
C ALA A 49 -8.83 -3.01 -1.58
N ALA A 50 -9.54 -3.60 -0.62
CA ALA A 50 -10.42 -2.89 0.30
C ALA A 50 -9.63 -1.95 1.24
N ASN A 51 -8.54 -2.45 1.83
CA ASN A 51 -7.67 -1.66 2.69
C ASN A 51 -7.02 -0.49 1.94
N LEU A 52 -6.49 -0.73 0.73
CA LEU A 52 -5.93 0.33 -0.10
C LEU A 52 -6.99 1.36 -0.51
N ARG A 53 -8.20 0.92 -0.85
CA ARG A 53 -9.31 1.84 -1.17
C ARG A 53 -9.64 2.73 0.02
N TRP A 54 -9.70 2.17 1.22
CA TRP A 54 -9.89 2.91 2.47
C TRP A 54 -8.76 3.92 2.71
N LEU A 55 -7.51 3.46 2.74
CA LEU A 55 -6.33 4.31 2.98
C LEU A 55 -6.18 5.42 1.93
N SER A 56 -6.60 5.16 0.69
CA SER A 56 -6.55 6.17 -0.38
C SER A 56 -7.32 7.45 -0.01
N GLY A 57 -8.34 7.37 0.84
CA GLY A 57 -9.08 8.54 1.34
C GLY A 57 -8.21 9.55 2.12
N TYR A 58 -7.06 9.11 2.62
CA TYR A 58 -6.16 9.90 3.47
C TYR A 58 -4.87 10.34 2.76
N ARG A 59 -4.73 10.07 1.45
CA ARG A 59 -3.52 10.38 0.66
C ARG A 59 -3.13 11.86 0.58
N HIS A 60 -4.11 12.76 0.72
CA HIS A 60 -3.91 14.19 0.45
C HIS A 60 -3.12 14.89 1.58
N PRO A 61 -2.12 15.74 1.28
CA PRO A 61 -1.30 16.43 2.29
C PRO A 61 -2.09 17.24 3.33
N ARG A 62 -3.30 17.71 2.98
CA ARG A 62 -4.23 18.40 3.90
C ARG A 62 -4.55 17.61 5.18
N VAL A 63 -4.39 16.29 5.16
CA VAL A 63 -4.64 15.42 6.31
C VAL A 63 -3.46 15.43 7.27
N LEU A 64 -2.24 15.64 6.76
CA LEU A 64 -1.02 15.62 7.56
C LEU A 64 -1.03 16.74 8.61
N ARG A 65 -0.64 16.40 9.83
CA ARG A 65 -0.35 17.34 10.91
C ARG A 65 1.03 16.97 11.45
N PRO A 66 2.09 17.76 11.15
CA PRO A 66 3.47 17.36 11.43
C PRO A 66 3.73 16.95 12.89
N GLY A 67 3.17 17.68 13.86
CA GLY A 67 3.31 17.33 15.28
C GLY A 67 2.68 15.99 15.65
N ILE A 68 1.49 15.68 15.11
CA ILE A 68 0.83 14.38 15.32
C ILE A 68 1.59 13.27 14.60
N ALA A 69 2.11 13.54 13.40
CA ALA A 69 2.89 12.57 12.63
C ALA A 69 4.16 12.14 13.38
N ALA A 70 4.95 13.11 13.85
CA ALA A 70 6.16 12.84 14.64
C ALA A 70 5.85 12.06 15.93
N ALA A 71 4.74 12.38 16.60
CA ALA A 71 4.29 11.64 17.78
C ALA A 71 3.87 10.20 17.45
N LEU A 72 3.18 9.98 16.33
CA LEU A 72 2.80 8.65 15.85
C LEU A 72 4.02 7.81 15.47
N GLU A 73 4.98 8.37 14.75
CA GLU A 73 6.24 7.69 14.39
C GLU A 73 7.02 7.28 15.64
N SER A 74 7.09 8.15 16.66
CA SER A 74 7.70 7.84 17.96
C SER A 74 6.96 6.71 18.69
N VAL A 75 5.63 6.77 18.72
CA VAL A 75 4.79 5.72 19.34
C VAL A 75 4.94 4.40 18.61
N PHE A 76 4.98 4.37 17.28
CA PHE A 76 5.05 3.14 16.49
C PHE A 76 6.48 2.67 16.19
N VAL A 77 7.49 3.13 16.92
CA VAL A 77 8.86 2.56 16.89
C VAL A 77 8.86 1.04 17.21
N SER A 78 7.84 0.59 17.94
CA SER A 78 7.56 -0.83 18.20
C SER A 78 6.13 -1.16 17.80
N ALA A 79 5.95 -2.33 17.18
CA ALA A 79 4.64 -2.80 16.74
C ALA A 79 3.61 -2.82 17.88
N ARG A 80 2.43 -2.24 17.66
CA ARG A 80 1.34 -2.18 18.66
C ARG A 80 -0.04 -2.02 18.00
N PRO A 81 -1.15 -2.27 18.73
CA PRO A 81 -2.48 -2.10 18.19
C PRO A 81 -2.75 -0.65 17.72
N LEU A 82 -3.31 -0.52 16.52
CA LEU A 82 -3.59 0.75 15.85
C LEU A 82 -4.31 1.76 16.76
N MET A 83 -5.42 1.36 17.36
CA MET A 83 -6.24 2.26 18.18
C MET A 83 -5.54 2.62 19.50
N ALA A 84 -4.79 1.68 20.08
CA ALA A 84 -4.02 1.93 21.29
C ALA A 84 -2.91 2.97 21.04
N GLY A 85 -2.19 2.83 19.91
CA GLY A 85 -1.20 3.82 19.49
C GLY A 85 -1.82 5.19 19.23
N ALA A 86 -2.92 5.25 18.48
CA ALA A 86 -3.61 6.51 18.19
C ALA A 86 -4.04 7.24 19.46
N ARG A 87 -4.69 6.53 20.40
CA ARG A 87 -5.15 7.10 21.69
C ARG A 87 -4.01 7.54 22.60
N SER A 88 -2.82 6.95 22.47
CA SER A 88 -1.64 7.37 23.23
C SER A 88 -1.07 8.72 22.75
N VAL A 89 -1.36 9.11 21.50
CA VAL A 89 -0.94 10.41 20.94
C VAL A 89 -1.96 11.50 21.24
N GLY A 90 -3.26 11.19 21.24
CA GLY A 90 -4.31 12.17 21.51
C GLY A 90 -5.71 11.67 21.15
N ASP A 91 -6.63 12.61 20.94
CA ASP A 91 -8.00 12.30 20.51
C ASP A 91 -7.97 11.52 19.17
N ALA A 92 -8.54 10.31 19.19
CA ALA A 92 -8.57 9.42 18.03
C ALA A 92 -9.20 10.08 16.80
N VAL A 93 -10.20 10.96 16.97
CA VAL A 93 -10.84 11.68 15.86
C VAL A 93 -9.83 12.56 15.12
N MET A 94 -8.89 13.15 15.85
CA MET A 94 -7.84 14.02 15.30
C MET A 94 -6.61 13.24 14.83
N VAL A 95 -6.31 12.12 15.49
CA VAL A 95 -5.08 11.34 15.24
C VAL A 95 -5.24 10.32 14.10
N LEU A 96 -6.37 9.61 14.03
CA LEU A 96 -6.57 8.54 13.05
C LEU A 96 -6.38 8.99 11.59
N PRO A 97 -6.86 10.18 11.15
CA PRO A 97 -6.60 10.63 9.79
C PRO A 97 -5.10 10.74 9.48
N VAL A 98 -4.28 11.22 10.42
CA VAL A 98 -2.83 11.34 10.27
C VAL A 98 -2.18 9.95 10.26
N LEU A 99 -2.62 9.03 11.13
CA LEU A 99 -2.13 7.65 11.15
C LEU A 99 -2.37 6.97 9.79
N PHE A 100 -3.58 7.06 9.25
CA PHE A 100 -3.90 6.48 7.93
C PHE A 100 -3.13 7.16 6.80
N HIS A 101 -2.85 8.46 6.91
CA HIS A 101 -1.98 9.17 5.98
C HIS A 101 -0.54 8.60 6.00
N LEU A 102 0.01 8.35 7.18
CA LEU A 102 1.35 7.75 7.32
C LEU A 102 1.40 6.31 6.79
N LEU A 103 0.36 5.50 7.03
CA LEU A 103 0.26 4.15 6.44
C LEU A 103 0.19 4.19 4.91
N TRP A 104 -0.58 5.14 4.34
CA TRP A 104 -0.66 5.30 2.88
C TRP A 104 0.69 5.64 2.24
N HIS A 105 1.47 6.50 2.88
CA HIS A 105 2.78 6.94 2.39
C HIS A 105 3.94 6.06 2.86
N GLY A 106 3.67 4.98 3.59
CA GLY A 106 4.68 4.02 4.04
C GLY A 106 5.58 4.50 5.20
N HIS A 107 5.23 5.60 5.86
CA HIS A 107 5.93 6.08 7.06
C HIS A 107 5.66 5.21 8.30
N LEU A 108 4.58 4.44 8.25
CA LEU A 108 4.27 3.36 9.19
C LEU A 108 3.96 2.10 8.39
N SER A 109 4.21 0.92 8.98
CA SER A 109 3.90 -0.37 8.34
C SER A 109 2.71 -1.06 9.00
N VAL A 110 2.00 -1.85 8.20
CA VAL A 110 0.89 -2.69 8.64
C VAL A 110 0.70 -3.85 7.66
N ASP A 111 0.21 -4.99 8.13
CA ASP A 111 -0.25 -6.05 7.25
C ASP A 111 -1.59 -5.66 6.61
N LEU A 112 -1.58 -5.49 5.29
CA LEU A 112 -2.76 -5.13 4.49
C LEU A 112 -3.44 -6.34 3.85
N VAL A 113 -2.86 -7.54 3.97
CA VAL A 113 -3.24 -8.72 3.18
C VAL A 113 -3.97 -9.75 4.03
N SER A 114 -3.53 -10.01 5.26
CA SER A 114 -4.12 -11.09 6.07
C SER A 114 -5.50 -10.76 6.64
N GLY A 115 -5.89 -9.48 6.68
CA GLY A 115 -7.18 -9.06 7.21
C GLY A 115 -7.50 -7.59 6.94
N ALA A 116 -8.78 -7.23 7.06
CA ALA A 116 -9.20 -5.84 7.01
C ALA A 116 -8.58 -5.06 8.17
N LEU A 117 -8.26 -3.78 7.96
CA LEU A 117 -7.78 -2.92 9.02
C LEU A 117 -8.83 -2.79 10.13
N THR A 118 -8.45 -3.20 11.32
CA THR A 118 -9.22 -3.06 12.56
C THR A 118 -8.44 -2.30 13.62
N GLU A 119 -9.13 -1.88 14.68
CA GLU A 119 -8.53 -1.24 15.86
C GLU A 119 -7.39 -2.03 16.50
N ARG A 120 -7.39 -3.37 16.34
CA ARG A 120 -6.40 -4.29 16.92
C ARG A 120 -5.24 -4.61 15.99
N THR A 121 -5.30 -4.16 14.74
CA THR A 121 -4.26 -4.43 13.75
C THR A 121 -2.94 -3.85 14.24
N LEU A 122 -1.87 -4.64 14.19
CA LEU A 122 -0.56 -4.19 14.61
C LEU A 122 0.02 -3.26 13.56
N VAL A 123 0.31 -2.04 13.99
CA VAL A 123 1.04 -1.04 13.21
C VAL A 123 2.45 -0.95 13.78
N GLY A 124 3.46 -0.91 12.92
CA GLY A 124 4.87 -0.82 13.29
C GLY A 124 5.59 0.31 12.55
N PRO A 125 6.92 0.39 12.72
CA PRO A 125 7.72 1.40 12.03
C PRO A 125 7.71 1.14 10.52
N ALA A 126 8.06 2.14 9.70
CA ALA A 126 8.25 1.93 8.27
C ALA A 126 9.11 0.70 7.97
N SER A 127 8.71 -0.10 6.99
CA SER A 127 9.55 -1.21 6.51
C SER A 127 10.79 -0.64 5.81
N ALA A 128 11.96 -1.23 6.07
CA ALA A 128 13.20 -0.92 5.37
C ALA A 128 13.18 -1.38 3.90
#